data_AF-A0A9P8JJV7-F1
#
_entry.id   AF-A0A9P8JJV7-F1
#
_cell.length_a   1.000
_cell.length_b   1.000
_cell.length_c   1.000
_cell.angle_alpha   90.00
_cell.angle_beta   90.00
_cell.angle_gamma   90.00
#
_symmetry.space_group_name_H-M   'P 1'
#
loop_
_entity.id
_entity.type
_entity.pdbx_description
1 polymer ?
#
loop_
_entity_poly.entity_id
_entity_poly.type
_entity_poly.pdbx_seq_one_letter_code
_entity_poly.pdbx_strand_id
1 'polypeptide(L)'
;MSTRPAPVARKSTKSEYIETDTGNKISRKAKIEGKPNIMLGGRTVIMADVYMRGDLHRFSSSGDGGAAQPTTAISIGRYTVVATGCTLKPPSRISRGQMAYYPMRIGDNVFI
;
A
#
# COMPACT_ATOMS: atom_id res chain seq x y z
N MET A 1 34.40 -31.98 29.38
CA MET A 1 34.46 -30.70 28.65
C MET A 1 33.04 -30.25 28.36
N SER A 2 32.56 -29.19 29.01
CA SER A 2 31.17 -28.70 28.86
C SER A 2 31.16 -27.52 27.89
N THR A 3 30.80 -27.75 26.64
CA THR A 3 30.60 -26.70 25.63
C THR A 3 29.25 -26.03 25.87
N ARG A 4 29.26 -24.81 26.44
CA ARG A 4 28.07 -23.96 26.47
C ARG A 4 27.71 -23.53 25.03
N PRO A 5 26.45 -23.67 24.58
CA PRO A 5 26.05 -23.15 23.29
C PRO A 5 26.18 -21.62 23.28
N ALA A 6 26.77 -21.08 22.22
CA ALA A 6 26.97 -19.64 22.05
C ALA A 6 25.62 -18.90 22.00
N PRO A 7 25.52 -17.68 22.56
CA PRO A 7 24.30 -16.90 22.49
C PRO A 7 23.97 -16.59 21.03
N VAL A 8 22.85 -17.12 20.55
CA VAL A 8 22.31 -16.81 19.23
C VAL A 8 22.08 -15.30 19.21
N ALA A 9 22.88 -14.58 18.42
CA ALA A 9 22.74 -13.15 18.25
C ALA A 9 21.30 -12.87 17.81
N ARG A 10 20.49 -12.29 18.72
CA ARG A 10 19.17 -11.77 18.39
C ARG A 10 19.41 -10.64 17.41
N LYS A 11 19.39 -10.95 16.11
CA LYS A 11 19.34 -9.98 15.02
C LYS A 11 18.31 -8.94 15.44
N SER A 12 18.74 -7.69 15.60
CA SER A 12 17.91 -6.63 16.16
C SER A 12 16.52 -6.75 15.57
N THR A 13 15.54 -6.97 16.43
CA THR A 13 14.15 -7.19 16.03
C THR A 13 13.68 -5.88 15.42
N LYS A 14 13.87 -5.73 14.10
CA LYS A 14 13.34 -4.61 13.33
C LYS A 14 11.86 -4.53 13.69
N SER A 15 11.41 -3.38 14.19
CA SER A 15 10.00 -3.15 14.57
C SER A 15 9.07 -3.72 13.50
N GLU A 16 8.00 -4.42 13.92
CA GLU A 16 7.03 -5.07 13.03
C GLU A 16 6.40 -4.09 12.03
N TYR A 17 6.35 -2.82 12.41
CA TYR A 17 5.86 -1.72 11.61
C TYR A 17 7.00 -0.80 11.17
N ILE A 18 6.87 -0.30 9.95
CA ILE A 18 7.61 0.84 9.42
C ILE A 18 6.79 2.08 9.78
N GLU A 19 7.39 3.02 10.49
CA GLU A 19 6.77 4.29 10.80
C GLU A 19 7.32 5.38 9.86
N THR A 20 6.44 6.18 9.28
CA THR A 20 6.82 7.36 8.49
C THR A 20 6.83 8.61 9.35
N ASP A 21 7.52 9.66 8.87
CA ASP A 21 7.51 11.02 9.43
C ASP A 21 6.09 11.58 9.64
N THR A 22 5.19 11.25 8.73
CA THR A 22 3.75 11.58 8.73
C THR A 22 2.91 10.71 9.69
N GLY A 23 3.55 9.83 10.47
CA GLY A 23 2.91 8.99 11.48
C GLY A 23 2.17 7.78 10.95
N ASN A 24 2.39 7.37 9.68
CA ASN A 24 1.81 6.14 9.16
C ASN A 24 2.53 4.92 9.72
N LYS A 25 1.79 3.88 10.08
CA LYS A 25 2.34 2.59 10.53
C LYS A 25 2.05 1.54 9.48
N ILE A 26 3.09 1.02 8.83
CA ILE A 26 2.96 0.06 7.74
C ILE A 26 3.59 -1.25 8.16
N SER A 27 2.82 -2.32 8.25
CA SER A 27 3.35 -3.65 8.59
C SER A 27 4.39 -4.08 7.55
N ARG A 28 5.51 -4.63 8.00
CA ARG A 28 6.53 -5.23 7.12
C ARG A 28 6.04 -6.47 6.39
N LYS A 29 4.94 -7.08 6.87
CA LYS A 29 4.29 -8.24 6.25
C LYS A 29 3.27 -7.85 5.19
N ALA A 30 2.94 -6.55 5.05
CA ALA A 30 2.04 -6.08 4.00
C ALA A 30 2.72 -6.15 2.63
N LYS A 31 1.95 -6.54 1.60
CA LYS A 31 2.38 -6.57 0.21
C LYS A 31 1.93 -5.29 -0.49
N ILE A 32 2.89 -4.48 -0.93
CA ILE A 32 2.62 -3.16 -1.53
C ILE A 32 3.27 -3.10 -2.91
N GLU A 33 2.44 -3.10 -3.94
CA GLU A 33 2.83 -2.98 -5.35
C GLU A 33 2.49 -1.58 -5.88
N GLY A 34 3.31 -1.03 -6.78
CA GLY A 34 3.10 0.32 -7.31
C GLY A 34 3.15 1.43 -6.25
N LYS A 35 4.14 1.39 -5.35
CA LYS A 35 4.33 2.37 -4.25
C LYS A 35 4.19 3.85 -4.68
N PRO A 36 4.74 4.29 -5.83
CA PRO A 36 4.57 5.69 -6.29
C PRO A 36 3.12 6.11 -6.53
N ASN A 37 2.23 5.13 -6.75
CA ASN A 37 0.82 5.37 -7.07
C ASN A 37 -0.10 5.21 -5.86
N ILE A 38 0.46 5.02 -4.66
CA ILE A 38 -0.30 4.88 -3.41
C ILE A 38 -0.03 6.11 -2.55
N MET A 39 -1.11 6.78 -2.13
CA MET A 39 -1.04 7.95 -1.27
C MET A 39 -1.67 7.64 0.09
N LEU A 40 -0.90 7.87 1.15
CA LEU A 40 -1.35 7.72 2.55
C LEU A 40 -1.50 9.11 3.17
N GLY A 41 -2.68 9.42 3.69
CA GLY A 41 -3.03 10.76 4.21
C GLY A 41 -2.32 11.16 5.50
N GLY A 42 -1.69 10.23 6.20
CA GLY A 42 -1.04 10.47 7.50
C GLY A 42 -1.78 9.79 8.66
N ARG A 43 -1.03 9.33 9.66
CA ARG A 43 -1.57 8.58 10.81
C ARG A 43 -2.41 7.35 10.42
N THR A 44 -2.13 6.76 9.26
CA THR A 44 -2.82 5.55 8.79
C THR A 44 -2.10 4.30 9.27
N VAL A 45 -2.86 3.25 9.61
CA VAL A 45 -2.30 1.95 10.01
C VAL A 45 -2.63 0.90 8.95
N ILE A 46 -1.59 0.29 8.37
CA ILE A 46 -1.69 -0.84 7.46
C ILE A 46 -1.22 -2.09 8.19
N MET A 47 -2.14 -3.00 8.48
CA MET A 47 -1.86 -4.22 9.22
C MET A 47 -1.13 -5.28 8.37
N ALA A 48 -0.78 -6.41 9.00
CA ALA A 48 -0.12 -7.54 8.33
C ALA A 48 -0.99 -8.14 7.22
N ASP A 49 -0.35 -8.74 6.22
CA ASP A 49 -1.01 -9.47 5.12
C ASP A 49 -1.98 -8.64 4.27
N VAL A 50 -1.96 -7.32 4.41
CA VAL A 50 -2.68 -6.42 3.51
C VAL A 50 -2.02 -6.44 2.13
N TYR A 51 -2.82 -6.57 1.07
CA TYR A 51 -2.34 -6.47 -0.31
C TYR A 51 -2.86 -5.21 -0.98
N MET A 52 -1.96 -4.24 -1.22
CA MET A 52 -2.27 -3.00 -1.92
C MET A 52 -1.73 -3.02 -3.34
N ARG A 53 -2.64 -2.90 -4.31
CA ARG A 53 -2.32 -2.96 -5.75
C ARG A 53 -2.32 -1.59 -6.40
N GLY A 54 -1.27 -0.81 -6.11
CA GLY A 54 -1.03 0.48 -6.77
C GLY A 54 -0.48 0.34 -8.20
N ASP A 55 -0.10 -0.86 -8.60
CA ASP A 55 0.31 -1.22 -9.97
C ASP A 55 -0.86 -1.13 -10.97
N LEU A 56 -2.08 -1.35 -10.49
CA LEU A 56 -3.30 -1.33 -11.29
C LEU A 56 -3.84 0.10 -11.48
N HIS A 57 -3.17 0.88 -12.33
CA HIS A 57 -3.62 2.22 -12.71
C HIS A 57 -3.79 2.35 -14.22
N ARG A 58 -4.40 3.45 -14.65
CA ARG A 58 -4.39 3.82 -16.05
C ARG A 58 -2.96 4.21 -16.43
N PHE A 59 -2.33 3.44 -17.30
CA PHE A 59 -1.26 3.98 -18.12
C PHE A 59 -1.91 5.01 -19.02
N SER A 60 -1.54 6.29 -18.90
CA SER A 60 -1.97 7.28 -19.88
C SER A 60 -1.34 6.86 -21.22
N SER A 61 -2.06 6.05 -22.00
CA SER A 61 -1.81 5.96 -23.42
C SER A 61 -2.14 7.35 -23.94
N SER A 62 -1.09 8.14 -24.15
CA SER A 62 -1.05 9.37 -24.91
C SER A 62 -1.86 9.21 -26.20
N GLY A 63 -3.16 9.51 -26.13
CA GLY A 63 -4.10 9.46 -27.25
C GLY A 63 -4.73 10.81 -27.55
N ASP A 64 -4.53 11.81 -26.70
CA ASP A 64 -5.02 13.17 -26.96
C ASP A 64 -4.27 14.16 -26.05
N GLY A 65 -3.12 14.67 -26.52
CA GLY A 65 -2.41 15.92 -26.15
C GLY A 65 -2.27 16.40 -24.69
N GLY A 66 -2.85 15.75 -23.70
CA GLY A 66 -2.90 16.14 -22.31
C GLY A 66 -1.76 15.48 -21.54
N ALA A 67 -0.94 16.30 -20.89
CA ALA A 67 0.18 15.87 -20.06
C ALA A 67 -0.19 14.66 -19.19
N ALA A 68 0.68 13.65 -19.17
CA ALA A 68 0.57 12.47 -18.33
C ALA A 68 0.47 12.88 -16.85
N GLN A 69 -0.77 13.04 -16.37
CA GLN A 69 -1.01 13.38 -14.98
C GLN A 69 -0.66 12.17 -14.11
N PRO A 70 0.01 12.36 -12.95
CA PRO A 70 0.29 11.27 -12.03
C PRO A 70 -1.03 10.65 -11.57
N THR A 71 -1.35 9.45 -12.05
CA THR A 71 -2.59 8.76 -11.68
C THR A 71 -2.36 7.98 -10.40
N THR A 72 -2.64 8.60 -9.25
CA THR A 72 -2.72 7.86 -7.98
C THR A 72 -3.77 6.76 -8.11
N ALA A 73 -3.35 5.51 -7.94
CA ALA A 73 -4.21 4.34 -8.05
C ALA A 73 -5.07 4.16 -6.80
N ILE A 74 -4.47 4.36 -5.63
CA ILE A 74 -5.11 4.19 -4.32
C ILE A 74 -4.76 5.41 -3.47
N SER A 75 -5.80 6.10 -2.98
CA SER A 75 -5.66 7.19 -2.03
C SER A 75 -6.39 6.83 -0.74
N ILE A 76 -5.66 6.85 0.37
CA ILE A 76 -6.18 6.56 1.71
C ILE A 76 -6.14 7.85 2.53
N GLY A 77 -7.27 8.24 3.09
CA GLY A 77 -7.39 9.41 3.97
C GLY A 77 -6.71 9.22 5.33
N ARG A 78 -6.72 10.28 6.13
CA ARG A 78 -6.08 10.35 7.45
C ARG A 78 -6.78 9.45 8.47
N TYR A 79 -6.01 8.97 9.45
CA TYR A 79 -6.53 8.17 10.57
C TYR A 79 -7.28 6.91 10.14
N THR A 80 -6.93 6.37 8.98
CA THR A 80 -7.54 5.15 8.44
C THR A 80 -6.78 3.93 8.94
N VAL A 81 -7.53 2.87 9.29
CA VAL A 81 -6.98 1.56 9.64
C VAL A 81 -7.40 0.55 8.59
N VAL A 82 -6.44 -0.15 8.01
CA VAL A 82 -6.65 -1.25 7.05
C VAL A 82 -6.30 -2.56 7.75
N ALA A 83 -7.30 -3.41 7.96
CA ALA A 83 -7.17 -4.63 8.73
C ALA A 83 -6.40 -5.75 8.04
N THR A 84 -6.01 -6.73 8.84
CA THR A 84 -5.21 -7.86 8.38
C THR A 84 -5.92 -8.64 7.28
N GLY A 85 -5.21 -9.00 6.21
CA GLY A 85 -5.76 -9.77 5.10
C GLY A 85 -6.64 -8.99 4.11
N CYS A 86 -6.78 -7.67 4.29
CA CYS A 86 -7.51 -6.84 3.32
C CYS A 86 -6.78 -6.74 1.97
N THR A 87 -7.53 -6.82 0.87
CA THR A 87 -7.00 -6.60 -0.49
C THR A 87 -7.57 -5.34 -1.10
N LEU A 88 -6.72 -4.31 -1.25
CA LEU A 88 -7.08 -3.05 -1.89
C LEU A 88 -6.71 -3.12 -3.37
N LYS A 89 -7.70 -3.47 -4.19
CA LYS A 89 -7.59 -3.55 -5.65
C LYS A 89 -8.41 -2.43 -6.31
N PRO A 90 -7.79 -1.54 -7.10
CA PRO A 90 -8.52 -0.54 -7.87
C PRO A 90 -9.64 -1.18 -8.72
N PRO A 91 -10.81 -0.52 -8.80
CA PRO A 91 -11.91 -0.99 -9.63
C PRO A 91 -11.51 -0.97 -11.11
N SER A 92 -12.01 -1.96 -11.85
CA SER A 92 -11.72 -2.13 -13.27
C SER A 92 -13.01 -2.17 -14.08
N ARG A 93 -12.98 -1.57 -15.26
CA ARG A 93 -14.07 -1.66 -16.25
C ARG A 93 -13.50 -2.16 -17.57
N ILE A 94 -14.23 -3.06 -18.21
CA ILE A 94 -13.93 -3.49 -19.59
C ILE A 94 -14.76 -2.63 -20.53
N SER A 95 -14.11 -1.98 -21.50
CA SER A 95 -14.74 -1.19 -22.55
C SER A 95 -14.07 -1.50 -23.88
N ARG A 96 -14.86 -1.86 -24.90
CA ARG A 96 -14.36 -2.19 -26.25
C ARG A 96 -13.20 -3.21 -26.23
N GLY A 97 -13.28 -4.21 -25.36
CA GLY A 97 -12.24 -5.25 -25.20
C GLY A 97 -10.98 -4.83 -24.42
N GLN A 98 -10.88 -3.57 -23.99
CA GLN A 98 -9.76 -3.07 -23.18
C GLN A 98 -10.16 -2.96 -21.70
N MET A 99 -9.29 -3.45 -20.81
CA MET A 99 -9.48 -3.35 -19.35
C MET A 99 -8.84 -2.07 -18.84
N ALA A 100 -9.63 -1.19 -18.22
CA ALA A 100 -9.17 0.06 -17.63
C ALA A 100 -9.38 0.06 -16.12
N TYR A 101 -8.38 0.55 -15.37
CA TYR A 101 -8.46 0.73 -13.92
C TYR A 101 -8.78 2.19 -13.56
N TYR A 102 -9.56 2.36 -12.50
CA TYR A 102 -10.00 3.66 -11.99
C TYR A 102 -9.46 3.88 -10.58
N PRO A 103 -9.14 5.13 -10.21
CA PRO A 103 -8.59 5.44 -8.90
C PRO A 103 -9.57 5.06 -7.78
N MET A 104 -9.06 4.41 -6.75
CA MET A 104 -9.78 4.11 -5.52
C MET A 104 -9.47 5.18 -4.47
N ARG A 105 -10.49 5.72 -3.82
CA ARG A 105 -10.35 6.69 -2.73
C ARG A 105 -11.06 6.20 -1.48
N ILE A 106 -10.35 6.18 -0.37
CA ILE A 106 -10.83 5.90 0.97
C ILE A 106 -10.76 7.22 1.75
N GLY A 107 -11.86 7.57 2.44
CA GLY A 107 -11.96 8.82 3.21
C GLY A 107 -11.10 8.84 4.47
N ASP A 108 -11.30 9.87 5.29
CA ASP A 108 -10.67 10.00 6.61
C ASP A 108 -11.46 9.19 7.66
N ASN A 109 -10.78 8.68 8.69
CA ASN A 109 -11.36 7.92 9.82
C ASN A 109 -12.11 6.64 9.41
N VAL A 110 -11.62 5.97 8.37
CA VAL A 110 -12.22 4.72 7.91
C VAL A 110 -11.57 3.53 8.63
N PHE A 111 -12.37 2.56 9.02
CA PHE A 111 -11.89 1.24 9.45
C PHE A 111 -12.36 0.23 8.41
N ILE A 112 -11.40 -0.48 7.81
CA ILE A 112 -11.62 -1.49 6.77
C ILE A 112 -11.19 -2.84 7.29
#